data_AF-G1KK78-F1
#
_entry.id   AF-G1KK78-F1
#
_cell.length_a   1.000
_cell.length_b   1.000
_cell.length_c   1.000
_cell.angle_alpha   90.00
_cell.angle_beta   90.00
_cell.angle_gamma   90.00
#
_symmetry.space_group_name_H-M   'P 1'
#
loop_
_entity.id
_entity.type
_entity.pdbx_description
1 polymer ?
#
loop_
_entity_poly.entity_id
_entity_poly.type
_entity_poly.pdbx_seq_one_letter_code
_entity_poly.pdbx_strand_id
1 'polypeptide(L)'
;MSPAFPMLTVLSMFYYICLRRQARTATRGEQMTNRRAIESNRTLPIDVELVQYAKEVLDFSSHYGSENSMSYTMWNLAGTPNVYPSSGDFTQTAVFRTYGTWWEMCPSSRAHFTRTPPDFHSQDYVELAFEEQVYPTAIRVLETYHPGAVVRILACSASPYSQNLPAEVRWETLWSEPPSKVNSPQARQFMPSIKQINFPTNLIRLEMNSSLLDYYTELDAVVLHGLRERPVLSRNTSLIDMNDLGDDEDEERNNCTMDSLNKQFSAAGFREWTTNGYFDKLPYELIQLILSHLTVPDLCRLSQTSKLLYQHCCDPLQYIHLSLQPYWARINDTALEHLQSRCILVQWLNLSWTGNRGTISLSAFSRFMKVCGSELVRLELSCGHFLNEACLEVIAEACLNLQELNLSSCDKLPPQAFNHISKLHNLTRLILYRTKVEQTALLSILNFCSELQHLSLGSCVMIEDYDTVASMMGAKCKKLRTLDLWRCKNITENGIAELATGCPLLEELDLGWCPTLQSSTGCFAKLASKLPNLQKLFLTANRSVCDSDIEELAANCTSLRQLDILGTRMVSPASLRKLLESCKELSLLDVSFCSQIDNRVVLELNANFPNVLIKKSFTQ
;
A
#
# COMPACT_ATOMS: atom_id res chain seq x y z
N MET A 1 32.32 -40.49 7.27
CA MET A 1 31.24 -40.58 8.29
C MET A 1 30.85 -39.16 8.68
N SER A 2 29.57 -38.95 8.99
CA SER A 2 28.86 -37.66 8.94
C SER A 2 29.37 -36.57 9.89
N PRO A 3 29.39 -35.28 9.48
CA PRO A 3 29.34 -34.15 10.40
C PRO A 3 27.89 -33.86 10.82
N ALA A 4 27.68 -33.47 12.06
CA ALA A 4 26.34 -33.25 12.62
C ALA A 4 26.07 -31.75 12.89
N PHE A 5 24.94 -31.27 12.36
CA PHE A 5 24.18 -30.06 12.73
C PHE A 5 24.84 -28.66 12.77
N PRO A 6 24.28 -27.74 11.96
CA PRO A 6 24.12 -26.33 12.29
C PRO A 6 22.62 -25.93 12.35
N MET A 7 21.78 -26.66 13.09
CA MET A 7 20.33 -26.36 13.22
C MET A 7 19.97 -25.69 14.57
N LEU A 8 20.87 -25.71 15.56
CA LEU A 8 20.60 -25.16 16.90
C LEU A 8 20.54 -23.61 16.94
N THR A 9 21.17 -22.90 16.00
CA THR A 9 21.23 -21.42 16.01
C THR A 9 19.92 -20.76 15.56
N VAL A 10 19.25 -21.31 14.55
CA VAL A 10 17.96 -20.78 14.06
C VAL A 10 16.85 -21.01 15.08
N LEU A 11 16.75 -22.22 15.65
CA LEU A 11 15.75 -22.53 16.68
C LEU A 11 16.00 -21.78 17.99
N SER A 12 17.26 -21.57 18.40
CA SER A 12 17.56 -20.76 19.59
C SER A 12 17.27 -19.28 19.36
N MET A 13 17.51 -18.72 18.17
CA MET A 13 17.06 -17.35 17.86
C MET A 13 15.53 -17.23 17.83
N PHE A 14 14.81 -18.16 17.20
CA PHE A 14 13.34 -18.19 17.24
C PHE A 14 12.80 -18.31 18.68
N TYR A 15 13.38 -19.21 19.48
CA TYR A 15 13.03 -19.41 20.87
C TYR A 15 13.33 -18.16 21.72
N TYR A 16 14.44 -17.47 21.49
CA TYR A 16 14.80 -16.23 22.18
C TYR A 16 13.89 -15.05 21.78
N ILE A 17 13.50 -14.96 20.51
CA ILE A 17 12.52 -13.97 20.02
C ILE A 17 11.13 -14.23 20.62
N CYS A 18 10.68 -15.49 20.64
CA CYS A 18 9.41 -15.88 21.27
C CYS A 18 9.42 -15.68 22.79
N LEU A 19 10.52 -16.01 23.48
CA LEU A 19 10.69 -15.74 24.91
C LEU A 19 10.71 -14.24 25.22
N ARG A 20 11.35 -13.39 24.40
CA ARG A 20 11.28 -11.94 24.59
C ARG A 20 9.89 -11.38 24.30
N ARG A 21 9.14 -11.97 23.36
CA ARG A 21 7.73 -11.64 23.11
C ARG A 21 6.82 -12.02 24.30
N GLN A 22 7.01 -13.19 24.90
CA GLN A 22 6.28 -13.61 26.11
C GLN A 22 6.72 -12.87 27.39
N ALA A 23 8.00 -12.52 27.53
CA ALA A 23 8.48 -11.73 28.66
C ALA A 23 7.91 -10.30 28.65
N ARG A 24 7.64 -9.73 27.46
CA ARG A 24 6.98 -8.42 27.32
C ARG A 24 5.50 -8.42 27.76
N THR A 25 4.79 -9.54 27.64
CA THR A 25 3.43 -9.69 28.22
C THR A 25 3.45 -10.06 29.71
N ALA A 26 4.60 -10.41 30.28
CA ALA A 26 4.72 -10.91 31.64
C ALA A 26 5.97 -10.39 32.37
N THR A 27 6.13 -9.07 32.55
CA THR A 27 6.86 -8.48 33.70
C THR A 27 6.64 -6.97 33.86
N ARG A 28 5.62 -6.59 34.64
CA ARG A 28 5.70 -5.62 35.75
C ARG A 28 4.33 -5.37 36.38
N GLY A 29 4.05 -6.12 37.45
CA GLY A 29 3.23 -5.57 38.53
C GLY A 29 4.05 -4.55 39.34
N GLU A 30 3.40 -3.94 40.34
CA GLU A 30 3.90 -2.86 41.20
C GLU A 30 3.89 -1.45 40.55
N GLN A 31 3.24 -0.42 41.12
CA GLN A 31 2.43 -0.30 42.34
C GLN A 31 1.27 0.69 42.11
N MET A 32 0.01 0.23 42.19
CA MET A 32 -1.12 1.14 42.45
C MET A 32 -1.21 1.38 43.95
N THR A 33 -0.94 2.61 44.38
CA THR A 33 -0.99 3.02 45.78
C THR A 33 -2.45 3.12 46.25
N ASN A 34 -2.91 2.08 46.94
CA ASN A 34 -4.16 2.13 47.71
C ASN A 34 -4.10 3.22 48.79
N ARG A 35 -4.73 4.38 48.54
CA ARG A 35 -5.19 5.28 49.60
C ARG A 35 -6.71 5.34 49.58
N ARG A 36 -7.33 4.59 50.50
CA ARG A 36 -8.73 4.79 50.87
C ARG A 36 -8.86 6.16 51.53
N ALA A 37 -9.53 7.09 50.88
CA ALA A 37 -10.25 8.17 51.55
C ALA A 37 -11.72 7.74 51.62
N ILE A 38 -12.23 7.56 52.84
CA ILE A 38 -13.68 7.41 53.06
C ILE A 38 -14.21 8.82 53.27
N GLU A 39 -15.01 9.31 52.33
CA GLU A 39 -16.02 10.31 52.66
C GLU A 39 -17.17 10.25 51.65
N SER A 40 -18.37 10.51 52.14
CA SER A 40 -19.63 10.24 51.46
C SER A 40 -20.09 11.43 50.62
N ASN A 41 -20.40 11.21 49.33
CA ASN A 41 -21.70 11.55 48.74
C ASN A 41 -21.84 11.07 47.29
N ARG A 42 -23.08 10.97 46.81
CA ARG A 42 -23.48 10.39 45.51
C ARG A 42 -22.85 11.12 44.32
N THR A 43 -22.17 10.38 43.44
CA THR A 43 -21.90 10.77 42.05
C THR A 43 -22.07 9.57 41.11
N LEU A 44 -22.41 9.86 39.85
CA LEU A 44 -22.70 8.90 38.77
C LEU A 44 -21.48 8.02 38.41
N PRO A 45 -21.65 6.91 37.66
CA PRO A 45 -20.53 6.14 37.16
C PRO A 45 -19.66 7.05 36.29
N ILE A 46 -18.38 7.16 36.63
CA ILE A 46 -17.38 7.75 35.76
C ILE A 46 -17.12 6.71 34.67
N ASP A 47 -17.56 6.97 33.44
CA ASP A 47 -17.17 6.16 32.29
C ASP A 47 -15.65 6.23 32.15
N VAL A 48 -14.96 5.17 32.59
CA VAL A 48 -13.50 5.12 32.57
C VAL A 48 -13.04 4.96 31.13
N GLU A 49 -12.66 6.07 30.51
CA GLU A 49 -11.99 6.09 29.20
C GLU A 49 -10.78 5.16 29.26
N LEU A 50 -10.79 4.16 28.39
CA LEU A 50 -9.69 3.21 28.24
C LEU A 50 -8.71 3.76 27.21
N VAL A 51 -7.45 3.84 27.61
CA VAL A 51 -6.33 4.18 26.74
C VAL A 51 -5.46 2.95 26.57
N GLN A 52 -5.30 2.49 25.34
CA GLN A 52 -4.55 1.27 25.00
C GLN A 52 -3.70 1.45 23.75
N TYR A 53 -2.52 0.85 23.75
CA TYR A 53 -1.66 0.76 22.57
C TYR A 53 -2.09 -0.41 21.69
N ALA A 54 -1.71 -0.38 20.41
CA ALA A 54 -1.87 -1.54 19.53
C ALA A 54 -1.16 -2.76 20.15
N LYS A 55 -1.89 -3.86 20.33
CA LYS A 55 -1.40 -5.12 20.90
C LYS A 55 -0.53 -5.88 19.89
N GLU A 56 -0.96 -5.86 18.64
CA GLU A 56 -0.26 -6.48 17.52
C GLU A 56 -0.66 -5.82 16.19
N VAL A 57 0.17 -6.05 15.17
CA VAL A 57 -0.19 -5.80 13.78
C VAL A 57 -0.83 -7.09 13.24
N LEU A 58 -1.86 -6.97 12.40
CA LEU A 58 -2.50 -8.13 11.76
C LEU A 58 -2.11 -8.28 10.29
N ASP A 59 -1.98 -7.16 9.58
CA ASP A 59 -1.84 -7.13 8.12
C ASP A 59 -1.26 -5.80 7.66
N PHE A 60 -0.57 -5.78 6.52
CA PHE A 60 0.00 -4.57 5.91
C PHE A 60 0.43 -4.81 4.46
N SER A 61 0.28 -3.78 3.63
CA SER A 61 0.56 -3.83 2.19
C SER A 61 2.04 -3.93 1.83
N SER A 62 2.89 -3.13 2.48
CA SER A 62 4.33 -3.12 2.26
C SER A 62 5.09 -2.87 3.56
N HIS A 63 6.39 -3.18 3.58
CA HIS A 63 7.28 -2.76 4.64
C HIS A 63 8.72 -2.57 4.14
N TYR A 64 9.43 -1.64 4.78
CA TYR A 64 10.85 -1.44 4.55
C TYR A 64 11.67 -2.50 5.28
N GLY A 65 11.38 -2.82 6.55
CA GLY A 65 12.06 -3.82 7.41
C GLY A 65 11.84 -5.28 7.01
N SER A 66 12.61 -6.21 7.59
CA SER A 66 12.50 -7.66 7.27
C SER A 66 11.64 -8.40 8.30
N GLU A 67 10.95 -9.47 7.88
CA GLU A 67 10.17 -10.33 8.79
C GLU A 67 11.01 -10.99 9.90
N ASN A 68 12.30 -11.22 9.65
CA ASN A 68 13.25 -11.78 10.61
C ASN A 68 14.09 -10.71 11.35
N SER A 69 13.72 -9.43 11.25
CA SER A 69 14.44 -8.31 11.89
C SER A 69 13.51 -7.45 12.74
N MET A 70 14.07 -6.76 13.72
CA MET A 70 13.40 -5.68 14.45
C MET A 70 13.60 -4.31 13.77
N SER A 71 14.48 -4.22 12.75
CA SER A 71 14.77 -2.94 12.08
C SER A 71 13.70 -2.59 11.05
N TYR A 72 13.08 -1.42 11.21
CA TYR A 72 12.15 -0.74 10.28
C TYR A 72 10.89 -1.56 9.92
N THR A 73 10.47 -2.46 10.81
CA THR A 73 9.45 -3.47 10.52
C THR A 73 8.09 -3.04 11.06
N MET A 74 7.01 -3.39 10.36
CA MET A 74 5.64 -2.99 10.77
C MET A 74 5.29 -3.43 12.20
N TRP A 75 5.81 -4.60 12.62
CA TRP A 75 5.64 -5.13 13.98
C TRP A 75 6.10 -4.21 15.11
N ASN A 76 6.89 -3.17 14.81
CA ASN A 76 7.30 -2.17 15.79
C ASN A 76 6.15 -1.28 16.29
N LEU A 77 5.05 -1.16 15.53
CA LEU A 77 3.81 -0.47 15.97
C LEU A 77 3.11 -1.14 17.16
N ALA A 78 3.48 -2.38 17.51
CA ALA A 78 2.87 -3.14 18.58
C ALA A 78 3.55 -2.85 19.94
N GLY A 79 2.75 -2.32 20.87
CA GLY A 79 3.16 -1.96 22.22
C GLY A 79 3.38 -0.46 22.42
N THR A 80 4.11 -0.13 23.49
CA THR A 80 4.48 1.26 23.82
C THR A 80 5.53 1.81 22.86
N PRO A 81 5.54 3.13 22.58
CA PRO A 81 6.57 3.78 21.76
C PRO A 81 7.99 3.51 22.27
N ASN A 82 8.92 3.38 21.33
CA ASN A 82 10.35 3.17 21.58
C ASN A 82 11.18 4.45 21.39
N VAL A 83 10.65 5.44 20.66
CA VAL A 83 11.39 6.59 20.11
C VAL A 83 10.75 7.91 20.51
N TYR A 84 9.43 8.04 20.34
CA TYR A 84 8.67 9.26 20.63
C TYR A 84 8.88 9.70 22.10
N PRO A 85 9.14 10.99 22.39
CA PRO A 85 9.01 12.17 21.54
C PRO A 85 10.25 12.53 20.69
N SER A 86 11.27 11.67 20.65
CA SER A 86 12.44 11.90 19.78
C SER A 86 12.03 11.85 18.31
N SER A 87 12.80 12.54 17.47
CA SER A 87 12.54 12.65 16.04
C SER A 87 13.81 12.40 15.25
N GLY A 88 13.71 11.62 14.19
CA GLY A 88 14.85 11.13 13.42
C GLY A 88 14.56 9.75 12.88
N ASP A 89 15.56 9.15 12.25
CA ASP A 89 15.48 7.87 11.58
C ASP A 89 15.92 6.76 12.52
N PHE A 90 14.97 5.94 12.98
CA PHE A 90 15.20 4.97 14.03
C PHE A 90 14.74 3.57 13.61
N THR A 91 15.67 2.61 13.66
CA THR A 91 15.37 1.21 13.32
C THR A 91 14.21 0.60 14.14
N GLN A 92 13.85 1.20 15.27
CA GLN A 92 12.81 0.76 16.19
C GLN A 92 11.39 1.18 15.78
N THR A 93 11.20 1.84 14.64
CA THR A 93 9.89 2.30 14.12
C THR A 93 9.40 1.42 12.97
N ALA A 94 8.18 1.66 12.50
CA ALA A 94 7.59 1.03 11.32
C ALA A 94 7.65 1.97 10.11
N VAL A 95 8.09 1.44 8.96
CA VAL A 95 8.43 2.21 7.76
C VAL A 95 7.90 1.48 6.52
N PHE A 96 7.16 2.18 5.66
CA PHE A 96 6.66 1.65 4.38
C PHE A 96 7.77 1.65 3.33
N ARG A 97 7.68 0.79 2.30
CA ARG A 97 8.77 0.67 1.31
C ARG A 97 8.95 1.94 0.47
N THR A 98 7.89 2.74 0.29
CA THR A 98 7.79 3.76 -0.77
C THR A 98 7.48 5.16 -0.22
N TYR A 99 8.25 6.17 -0.68
CA TYR A 99 8.07 7.62 -0.42
C TYR A 99 8.26 8.57 -1.66
N GLY A 100 7.46 9.62 -1.77
CA GLY A 100 7.48 10.57 -2.90
C GLY A 100 6.77 10.03 -4.17
N THR A 101 7.06 10.60 -5.35
CA THR A 101 6.44 10.18 -6.63
C THR A 101 7.39 9.39 -7.55
N TRP A 102 8.53 8.93 -7.03
CA TRP A 102 9.64 8.45 -7.86
C TRP A 102 9.39 7.10 -8.57
N TRP A 103 8.45 6.28 -8.07
CA TRP A 103 7.89 5.10 -8.77
C TRP A 103 6.70 5.43 -9.67
N GLU A 104 6.16 6.64 -9.62
CA GLU A 104 5.15 7.11 -10.58
C GLU A 104 5.88 7.62 -11.84
N MET A 105 7.15 8.01 -11.68
CA MET A 105 8.06 8.47 -12.73
C MET A 105 9.03 7.40 -13.27
N CYS A 106 8.87 6.11 -12.95
CA CYS A 106 9.69 5.05 -13.59
C CYS A 106 9.15 4.64 -14.97
N PRO A 107 10.01 4.17 -15.91
CA PRO A 107 9.56 3.51 -17.14
C PRO A 107 8.70 2.26 -16.88
N SER A 108 8.87 1.61 -15.72
CA SER A 108 8.02 0.52 -15.26
C SER A 108 6.67 0.96 -14.69
N SER A 109 6.45 2.27 -14.51
CA SER A 109 5.18 2.80 -14.00
C SER A 109 4.07 2.70 -15.04
N ARG A 110 2.84 2.86 -14.58
CA ARG A 110 1.63 2.83 -15.41
C ARG A 110 0.70 3.94 -14.95
N ALA A 111 -0.04 4.52 -15.88
CA ALA A 111 -1.04 5.53 -15.56
C ALA A 111 -2.01 5.00 -14.49
N HIS A 112 -2.26 5.78 -13.44
CA HIS A 112 -3.16 5.37 -12.35
C HIS A 112 -4.60 5.20 -12.86
N PHE A 113 -5.36 4.38 -12.15
CA PHE A 113 -6.78 4.19 -12.42
C PHE A 113 -7.54 5.50 -12.14
N THR A 114 -8.13 6.11 -13.18
CA THR A 114 -8.73 7.46 -13.08
C THR A 114 -10.15 7.47 -12.51
N ARG A 115 -10.88 6.35 -12.62
CA ARG A 115 -12.29 6.21 -12.25
C ARG A 115 -12.46 5.72 -10.79
N THR A 116 -11.75 6.35 -9.85
CA THR A 116 -11.85 6.10 -8.41
C THR A 116 -12.70 7.17 -7.71
N PRO A 117 -13.16 6.94 -6.46
CA PRO A 117 -13.75 7.99 -5.64
C PRO A 117 -12.76 9.16 -5.44
N PRO A 118 -13.23 10.43 -5.41
CA PRO A 118 -12.36 11.60 -5.30
C PRO A 118 -11.65 11.68 -3.94
N ASP A 119 -12.18 11.01 -2.92
CA ASP A 119 -11.65 10.87 -1.56
C ASP A 119 -10.69 9.67 -1.39
N PHE A 120 -10.51 8.84 -2.42
CA PHE A 120 -9.63 7.68 -2.36
C PHE A 120 -8.19 8.05 -2.74
N HIS A 121 -7.33 8.16 -1.73
CA HIS A 121 -5.92 8.50 -1.89
C HIS A 121 -4.96 7.40 -1.43
N SER A 122 -5.47 6.30 -0.88
CA SER A 122 -4.68 5.26 -0.21
C SER A 122 -3.74 4.51 -1.16
N GLN A 123 -2.44 4.45 -0.82
CA GLN A 123 -1.40 3.71 -1.53
C GLN A 123 -0.93 2.48 -0.73
N ASP A 124 -0.82 2.61 0.59
CA ASP A 124 -0.46 1.55 1.54
C ASP A 124 -1.51 1.44 2.65
N TYR A 125 -1.48 0.36 3.44
CA TYR A 125 -2.25 0.22 4.68
C TYR A 125 -1.52 -0.62 5.75
N VAL A 126 -1.97 -0.47 7.00
CA VAL A 126 -1.66 -1.37 8.13
C VAL A 126 -2.90 -1.59 9.00
N GLU A 127 -3.18 -2.85 9.36
CA GLU A 127 -4.25 -3.25 10.29
C GLU A 127 -3.66 -3.54 11.68
N LEU A 128 -4.21 -2.89 12.71
CA LEU A 128 -3.75 -2.93 14.09
C LEU A 128 -4.86 -3.44 15.01
N ALA A 129 -4.54 -4.45 15.82
CA ALA A 129 -5.45 -4.99 16.82
C ALA A 129 -5.13 -4.44 18.22
N PHE A 130 -6.17 -4.26 19.02
CA PHE A 130 -6.13 -3.73 20.38
C PHE A 130 -6.76 -4.74 21.35
N GLU A 131 -6.37 -4.72 22.63
CA GLU A 131 -6.76 -5.74 23.62
C GLU A 131 -8.29 -5.77 23.84
N GLU A 132 -8.88 -4.61 24.16
CA GLU A 132 -10.31 -4.48 24.49
C GLU A 132 -11.09 -3.75 23.38
N GLN A 133 -12.35 -4.15 23.15
CA GLN A 133 -13.25 -3.40 22.27
C GLN A 133 -13.78 -2.14 22.97
N VAL A 134 -13.71 -0.99 22.28
CA VAL A 134 -14.16 0.31 22.78
C VAL A 134 -14.92 1.10 21.71
N TYR A 135 -15.75 2.04 22.14
CA TYR A 135 -16.28 3.10 21.28
C TYR A 135 -15.20 4.20 21.18
N PRO A 136 -14.56 4.42 20.00
CA PRO A 136 -13.42 5.31 19.89
C PRO A 136 -13.75 6.78 20.20
N THR A 137 -13.04 7.37 21.16
CA THR A 137 -13.10 8.80 21.49
C THR A 137 -11.99 9.57 20.78
N ALA A 138 -10.79 8.99 20.70
CA ALA A 138 -9.67 9.52 19.94
C ALA A 138 -8.75 8.40 19.45
N ILE A 139 -8.03 8.65 18.35
CA ILE A 139 -6.92 7.81 17.87
C ILE A 139 -5.71 8.71 17.72
N ARG A 140 -4.57 8.26 18.25
CA ARG A 140 -3.30 8.99 18.22
C ARG A 140 -2.24 8.16 17.53
N VAL A 141 -1.70 8.65 16.42
CA VAL A 141 -0.55 8.08 15.73
C VAL A 141 0.70 8.85 16.14
N LEU A 142 1.73 8.15 16.59
CA LEU A 142 3.01 8.75 16.96
C LEU A 142 3.96 8.69 15.75
N GLU A 143 3.96 9.76 14.96
CA GLU A 143 4.85 9.94 13.81
C GLU A 143 6.18 10.51 14.29
N THR A 144 7.32 9.89 13.94
CA THR A 144 8.66 10.26 14.46
C THR A 144 9.60 10.82 13.40
N TYR A 145 9.37 10.49 12.13
CA TYR A 145 10.14 10.97 10.98
C TYR A 145 9.20 11.19 9.78
N HIS A 146 9.40 12.28 9.04
CA HIS A 146 8.56 12.73 7.91
C HIS A 146 7.06 12.45 8.10
N PRO A 147 6.42 13.13 9.07
CA PRO A 147 4.99 12.98 9.33
C PRO A 147 4.12 13.45 8.17
N GLY A 148 2.88 12.96 8.09
CA GLY A 148 1.87 13.38 7.10
C GLY A 148 1.38 12.29 6.16
N ALA A 149 1.83 11.04 6.32
CA ALA A 149 1.46 9.95 5.41
C ALA A 149 0.02 9.46 5.61
N VAL A 150 -0.54 9.55 6.82
CA VAL A 150 -1.85 8.99 7.14
C VAL A 150 -2.96 9.80 6.46
N VAL A 151 -3.73 9.16 5.57
CA VAL A 151 -4.83 9.79 4.80
C VAL A 151 -6.21 9.22 5.12
N ARG A 152 -6.27 8.06 5.79
CA ARG A 152 -7.53 7.46 6.23
C ARG A 152 -7.35 6.61 7.47
N ILE A 153 -8.35 6.65 8.36
CA ILE A 153 -8.46 5.80 9.55
C ILE A 153 -9.82 5.12 9.50
N LEU A 154 -9.86 3.79 9.58
CA LEU A 154 -11.09 2.99 9.61
C LEU A 154 -11.16 2.11 10.85
N ALA A 155 -12.39 1.84 11.32
CA ALA A 155 -12.70 0.89 12.38
C ALA A 155 -13.48 -0.30 11.85
N CYS A 156 -13.15 -1.51 12.30
CA CYS A 156 -13.87 -2.74 11.97
C CYS A 156 -14.80 -3.16 13.12
N SER A 157 -16.00 -3.65 12.79
CA SER A 157 -16.94 -4.19 13.78
C SER A 157 -16.62 -5.62 14.24
N ALA A 158 -15.69 -6.32 13.57
CA ALA A 158 -15.26 -7.66 13.96
C ALA A 158 -14.02 -7.60 14.85
N SER A 159 -14.06 -8.30 15.99
CA SER A 159 -12.88 -8.50 16.83
C SER A 159 -11.99 -9.60 16.24
N PRO A 160 -10.67 -9.39 16.11
CA PRO A 160 -9.73 -10.42 15.66
C PRO A 160 -9.55 -11.55 16.68
N TYR A 161 -9.94 -11.34 17.95
CA TYR A 161 -9.86 -12.34 19.02
C TYR A 161 -11.16 -13.12 19.22
N SER A 162 -12.26 -12.73 18.57
CA SER A 162 -13.52 -13.46 18.66
C SER A 162 -13.56 -14.60 17.65
N GLN A 163 -13.82 -15.82 18.14
CA GLN A 163 -14.18 -16.95 17.27
C GLN A 163 -15.56 -16.77 16.64
N ASN A 164 -16.44 -15.99 17.28
CA ASN A 164 -17.75 -15.63 16.76
C ASN A 164 -17.64 -14.30 16.00
N LEU A 165 -17.58 -14.36 14.67
CA LEU A 165 -17.67 -13.18 13.82
C LEU A 165 -19.11 -12.61 13.87
N PRO A 166 -19.28 -11.27 13.78
CA PRO A 166 -20.60 -10.68 13.61
C PRO A 166 -21.22 -11.13 12.27
N ALA A 167 -22.55 -11.21 12.21
CA ALA A 167 -23.27 -11.62 10.99
C ALA A 167 -22.97 -10.76 9.76
N GLU A 168 -22.57 -9.50 9.97
CA GLU A 168 -22.00 -8.63 8.95
C GLU A 168 -20.75 -7.95 9.52
N VAL A 169 -19.62 -8.07 8.79
CA VAL A 169 -18.37 -7.36 9.11
C VAL A 169 -18.43 -5.98 8.45
N ARG A 170 -18.49 -4.92 9.26
CA ARG A 170 -18.61 -3.54 8.78
C ARG A 170 -17.32 -2.78 9.05
N TRP A 171 -16.86 -2.06 8.03
CA TRP A 171 -15.78 -1.09 8.14
C TRP A 171 -16.35 0.32 8.01
N GLU A 172 -16.14 1.15 9.03
CA GLU A 172 -16.52 2.56 9.03
C GLU A 172 -15.28 3.43 8.95
N THR A 173 -15.29 4.45 8.08
CA THR A 173 -14.24 5.47 8.06
C THR A 173 -14.46 6.42 9.22
N LEU A 174 -13.47 6.49 10.11
CA LEU A 174 -13.45 7.40 11.26
C LEU A 174 -12.96 8.79 10.87
N TRP A 175 -11.97 8.86 9.97
CA TRP A 175 -11.41 10.10 9.45
C TRP A 175 -10.77 9.84 8.07
N SER A 176 -10.82 10.83 7.17
CA SER A 176 -10.09 10.79 5.90
C SER A 176 -9.90 12.21 5.37
N GLU A 177 -8.69 12.52 4.91
CA GLU A 177 -8.32 13.79 4.26
C GLU A 177 -7.37 13.50 3.07
N PRO A 178 -7.21 14.43 2.11
CA PRO A 178 -6.22 14.31 1.06
C PRO A 178 -4.78 14.28 1.63
N PRO A 179 -3.80 13.72 0.88
CA PRO A 179 -2.40 13.78 1.26
C PRO A 179 -1.98 15.23 1.52
N SER A 180 -1.25 15.47 2.62
CA SER A 180 -0.78 16.82 2.99
C SER A 180 0.69 16.78 3.37
N LYS A 181 1.44 17.82 2.96
CA LYS A 181 2.85 17.94 3.32
C LYS A 181 3.00 18.66 4.66
N VAL A 182 3.61 17.99 5.63
CA VAL A 182 3.91 18.57 6.94
C VAL A 182 5.29 19.23 6.87
N ASN A 183 5.34 20.56 6.96
CA ASN A 183 6.58 21.33 6.80
C ASN A 183 7.55 21.25 8.00
N SER A 184 7.22 20.49 9.05
CA SER A 184 8.12 20.22 10.16
C SER A 184 8.56 18.76 10.12
N PRO A 185 9.88 18.47 10.08
CA PRO A 185 10.38 17.09 10.17
C PRO A 185 10.32 16.52 11.59
N GLN A 186 9.87 17.30 12.58
CA GLN A 186 9.79 16.90 13.98
C GLN A 186 8.69 15.86 14.23
N ALA A 187 8.95 14.98 15.21
CA ALA A 187 7.99 14.02 15.72
C ALA A 187 6.73 14.73 16.25
N ARG A 188 5.57 14.16 15.99
CA ARG A 188 4.27 14.70 16.42
C ARG A 188 3.30 13.62 16.84
N GLN A 189 2.31 14.04 17.63
CA GLN A 189 1.11 13.24 17.90
C GLN A 189 0.06 13.63 16.88
N PHE A 190 -0.14 12.81 15.85
CA PHE A 190 -1.24 13.01 14.91
C PHE A 190 -2.52 12.46 15.54
N MET A 191 -3.44 13.36 15.87
CA MET A 191 -4.70 13.06 16.59
C MET A 191 -5.87 13.81 15.94
N PRO A 192 -6.39 13.32 14.80
CA PRO A 192 -7.49 13.96 14.09
C PRO A 192 -8.81 13.85 14.85
N SER A 193 -9.77 14.73 14.55
CA SER A 193 -11.14 14.59 15.02
C SER A 193 -11.84 13.44 14.29
N ILE A 194 -12.27 12.43 15.04
CA ILE A 194 -12.89 11.21 14.48
C ILE A 194 -14.42 11.22 14.54
N LYS A 195 -15.04 10.71 13.48
CA LYS A 195 -16.48 10.38 13.41
C LYS A 195 -16.84 9.35 14.48
N GLN A 196 -17.85 9.64 15.28
CA GLN A 196 -18.40 8.70 16.25
C GLN A 196 -19.13 7.53 15.57
N ILE A 197 -18.88 6.31 16.05
CA ILE A 197 -19.48 5.07 15.54
C ILE A 197 -20.41 4.41 16.57
N ASN A 198 -21.31 3.55 16.08
CA ASN A 198 -22.37 2.93 16.89
C ASN A 198 -22.09 1.48 17.32
N PHE A 199 -20.86 1.00 17.13
CA PHE A 199 -20.38 -0.31 17.55
C PHE A 199 -19.00 -0.17 18.22
N PRO A 200 -18.65 -1.07 19.17
CA PRO A 200 -17.32 -1.07 19.77
C PRO A 200 -16.33 -1.78 18.83
N THR A 201 -15.08 -1.32 18.80
CA THR A 201 -14.01 -1.85 17.95
C THR A 201 -12.72 -2.04 18.74
N ASN A 202 -11.94 -3.03 18.32
CA ASN A 202 -10.54 -3.21 18.71
C ASN A 202 -9.65 -3.49 17.50
N LEU A 203 -10.09 -3.06 16.31
CA LEU A 203 -9.39 -3.27 15.05
C LEU A 203 -9.47 -1.99 14.22
N ILE A 204 -8.33 -1.30 14.14
CA ILE A 204 -8.17 -0.07 13.37
C ILE A 204 -7.30 -0.37 12.15
N ARG A 205 -7.67 0.22 11.01
CA ARG A 205 -6.84 0.24 9.81
C ARG A 205 -6.41 1.67 9.54
N LEU A 206 -5.11 1.88 9.40
CA LEU A 206 -4.54 3.11 8.87
C LEU A 206 -4.27 2.87 7.39
N GLU A 207 -4.63 3.84 6.54
CA GLU A 207 -4.22 3.86 5.14
C GLU A 207 -3.38 5.11 4.89
N MET A 208 -2.31 4.95 4.11
CA MET A 208 -1.28 5.95 3.93
C MET A 208 -1.07 6.30 2.45
N ASN A 209 -0.62 7.52 2.21
CA ASN A 209 -0.10 8.00 0.95
C ASN A 209 1.17 8.82 1.22
N SER A 210 2.29 8.38 0.69
CA SER A 210 3.59 9.01 0.91
C SER A 210 4.02 9.92 -0.24
N SER A 211 3.16 10.18 -1.24
CA SER A 211 3.52 10.86 -2.49
C SER A 211 4.04 12.29 -2.31
N LEU A 212 3.53 13.01 -1.29
CA LEU A 212 3.96 14.37 -0.97
C LEU A 212 5.13 14.46 0.03
N LEU A 213 5.62 13.31 0.51
CA LEU A 213 6.72 13.26 1.47
C LEU A 213 8.07 13.26 0.75
N ASP A 214 9.00 14.06 1.25
CA ASP A 214 10.36 14.14 0.69
C ASP A 214 11.16 12.86 0.99
N TYR A 215 10.78 12.10 2.02
CA TYR A 215 11.40 10.84 2.42
C TYR A 215 10.40 9.89 3.10
N TYR A 216 10.84 8.68 3.49
CA TYR A 216 9.95 7.74 4.17
C TYR A 216 9.47 8.24 5.52
N THR A 217 8.21 7.94 5.81
CA THR A 217 7.56 8.21 7.08
C THR A 217 7.92 7.11 8.10
N GLU A 218 8.09 7.49 9.36
CA GLU A 218 8.29 6.54 10.46
C GLU A 218 7.19 6.67 11.52
N LEU A 219 6.55 5.55 11.82
CA LEU A 219 5.50 5.43 12.84
C LEU A 219 6.03 4.60 14.02
N ASP A 220 5.97 5.12 15.24
CA ASP A 220 6.50 4.45 16.44
C ASP A 220 5.43 3.64 17.18
N ALA A 221 4.25 4.22 17.39
CA ALA A 221 3.10 3.51 17.97
C ALA A 221 1.75 4.16 17.62
N VAL A 222 0.67 3.42 17.84
CA VAL A 222 -0.71 3.91 17.74
C VAL A 222 -1.46 3.65 19.04
N VAL A 223 -2.15 4.68 19.53
CA VAL A 223 -2.94 4.67 20.77
C VAL A 223 -4.41 4.85 20.43
N LEU A 224 -5.24 3.93 20.92
CA LEU A 224 -6.70 3.99 20.85
C LEU A 224 -7.23 4.44 22.22
N HIS A 225 -7.96 5.55 22.22
CA HIS A 225 -8.78 5.99 23.34
C HIS A 225 -10.24 5.61 23.06
N GLY A 226 -10.97 5.14 24.06
CA GLY A 226 -12.40 4.92 23.91
C GLY A 226 -13.13 4.49 25.17
N LEU A 227 -14.46 4.54 25.11
CA LEU A 227 -15.34 4.11 26.20
C LEU A 227 -15.68 2.62 26.05
N ARG A 228 -15.78 1.89 27.17
CA ARG A 228 -16.23 0.48 27.16
C ARG A 228 -17.72 0.36 26.85
N GLU A 229 -18.51 1.24 27.46
CA GLU A 229 -19.94 1.32 27.21
C GLU A 229 -20.24 2.34 26.11
N ARG A 230 -21.41 2.19 25.48
CA ARG A 230 -21.83 3.10 24.42
C ARG A 230 -22.13 4.46 25.05
N PRO A 231 -21.51 5.58 24.60
CA PRO A 231 -21.88 6.90 25.09
C PRO A 231 -23.39 7.11 24.85
N VAL A 232 -24.13 7.26 25.96
CA VAL A 232 -25.56 7.56 25.90
C VAL A 232 -25.68 8.99 25.40
N LEU A 233 -25.91 9.13 24.09
CA LEU A 233 -26.32 10.39 23.50
C LEU A 233 -27.56 10.86 24.27
N SER A 234 -27.40 11.89 25.09
CA SER A 234 -28.49 12.63 25.67
C SER A 234 -29.34 13.15 24.51
N ARG A 235 -30.47 12.49 24.26
CA ARG A 235 -31.55 13.14 23.54
C ARG A 235 -31.81 14.44 24.27
N ASN A 236 -31.69 15.58 23.58
CA ASN A 236 -32.28 16.81 24.07
C ASN A 236 -33.78 16.54 24.24
N THR A 237 -34.18 16.28 25.48
CA THR A 237 -35.56 16.45 25.91
C THR A 237 -35.81 17.94 25.91
N SER A 238 -36.17 18.47 24.74
CA SER A 238 -36.88 19.74 24.68
C SER A 238 -38.12 19.59 25.55
N LEU A 239 -38.07 20.20 26.73
CA LEU A 239 -39.23 20.35 27.59
C LEU A 239 -40.34 20.98 26.74
N ILE A 240 -41.47 20.29 26.64
CA ILE A 240 -42.71 20.90 26.16
C ILE A 240 -43.16 21.79 27.32
N ASP A 241 -42.79 23.06 27.27
CA ASP A 241 -43.28 24.04 28.22
C ASP A 241 -44.67 24.49 27.76
N MET A 242 -45.69 23.90 28.38
CA MET A 242 -47.09 24.27 28.20
C MET A 242 -47.40 25.38 29.20
N ASN A 243 -47.09 26.63 28.85
CA ASN A 243 -47.78 27.85 29.28
C ASN A 243 -47.11 29.09 28.68
N ASP A 244 -47.58 29.54 27.52
CA ASP A 244 -47.95 30.96 27.39
C ASP A 244 -49.07 31.13 26.35
N LEU A 245 -50.09 31.91 26.72
CA LEU A 245 -51.28 32.19 25.90
C LEU A 245 -51.57 33.69 26.00
N GLY A 246 -51.54 34.37 24.85
CA GLY A 246 -51.95 35.77 24.72
C GLY A 246 -51.32 36.46 23.50
N ASP A 247 -52.13 36.63 22.44
CA ASP A 247 -52.50 37.91 21.79
C ASP A 247 -51.48 39.08 21.88
N ASP A 248 -51.15 39.90 20.87
CA ASP A 248 -51.42 40.02 19.41
C ASP A 248 -50.34 41.02 18.86
N GLU A 249 -50.09 41.30 17.57
CA GLU A 249 -50.76 41.03 16.28
C GLU A 249 -49.67 40.91 15.15
N ASP A 250 -50.02 41.16 13.88
CA ASP A 250 -49.23 41.62 12.69
C ASP A 250 -47.66 41.69 12.71
N GLU A 251 -46.90 41.20 11.72
CA GLU A 251 -47.00 41.49 10.27
C GLU A 251 -46.39 40.40 9.33
N GLU A 252 -46.89 40.42 8.08
CA GLU A 252 -46.29 39.90 6.83
C GLU A 252 -45.76 38.45 6.72
N ARG A 253 -46.70 37.54 6.47
CA ARG A 253 -46.45 36.27 5.77
C ARG A 253 -46.82 36.42 4.30
N ASN A 254 -45.85 36.42 3.38
CA ASN A 254 -46.13 36.28 1.95
C ASN A 254 -45.64 34.94 1.39
N ASN A 255 -46.60 34.02 1.21
CA ASN A 255 -46.38 32.75 0.53
C ASN A 255 -46.06 33.01 -0.95
N CYS A 256 -44.96 32.47 -1.46
CA CYS A 256 -44.87 32.14 -2.88
C CYS A 256 -44.85 30.62 -3.02
N THR A 257 -46.03 30.08 -3.35
CA THR A 257 -46.27 28.66 -3.57
C THR A 257 -45.48 28.13 -4.77
N MET A 258 -45.39 26.80 -4.85
CA MET A 258 -44.74 26.03 -5.93
C MET A 258 -45.48 26.14 -7.31
N ASP A 259 -46.24 27.22 -7.54
CA ASP A 259 -46.97 27.53 -8.77
C ASP A 259 -46.27 28.57 -9.66
N SER A 260 -45.29 29.32 -9.13
CA SER A 260 -44.66 30.43 -9.84
C SER A 260 -43.56 30.02 -10.83
N LEU A 261 -42.99 28.81 -10.71
CA LEU A 261 -42.03 28.28 -11.68
C LEU A 261 -42.70 27.61 -12.90
N ASN A 262 -43.97 27.20 -12.80
CA ASN A 262 -44.70 26.57 -13.90
C ASN A 262 -45.27 27.56 -14.94
N LYS A 263 -45.24 28.87 -14.67
CA LYS A 263 -45.81 29.89 -15.56
C LYS A 263 -44.83 30.56 -16.54
N GLN A 264 -43.52 30.29 -16.45
CA GLN A 264 -42.53 30.79 -17.43
C GLN A 264 -42.22 29.83 -18.61
N PHE A 265 -42.80 28.63 -18.65
CA PHE A 265 -42.68 27.69 -19.79
C PHE A 265 -43.98 27.53 -20.61
N SER A 266 -44.94 28.44 -20.46
CA SER A 266 -46.26 28.34 -21.10
C SER A 266 -46.44 29.26 -22.32
N ALA A 267 -45.46 29.31 -23.24
CA ALA A 267 -45.65 29.83 -24.62
C ALA A 267 -44.45 29.56 -25.57
N ALA A 268 -44.25 28.31 -26.02
CA ALA A 268 -43.82 27.95 -27.41
C ALA A 268 -43.29 26.50 -27.52
N GLY A 269 -43.98 25.67 -28.32
CA GLY A 269 -43.37 24.51 -29.01
C GLY A 269 -43.08 23.23 -28.20
N PHE A 270 -43.32 22.08 -28.84
CA PHE A 270 -42.87 20.73 -28.43
C PHE A 270 -43.35 20.19 -27.08
N ARG A 271 -44.64 19.80 -27.04
CA ARG A 271 -45.10 18.70 -26.19
C ARG A 271 -44.73 17.34 -26.81
N GLU A 272 -43.53 16.88 -26.53
CA GLU A 272 -43.20 15.45 -26.46
C GLU A 272 -42.38 15.23 -25.18
N TRP A 273 -43.02 14.67 -24.15
CA TRP A 273 -42.30 14.18 -22.98
C TRP A 273 -41.69 12.83 -23.35
N THR A 274 -40.41 12.84 -23.69
CA THR A 274 -39.63 11.61 -23.90
C THR A 274 -39.62 10.79 -22.61
N THR A 275 -39.93 9.50 -22.71
CA THR A 275 -40.09 8.62 -21.53
C THR A 275 -38.80 8.37 -20.76
N ASN A 276 -37.63 8.72 -21.32
CA ASN A 276 -36.34 8.71 -20.63
C ASN A 276 -35.68 10.10 -20.52
N GLY A 277 -36.46 11.18 -20.68
CA GLY A 277 -36.02 12.56 -20.48
C GLY A 277 -35.06 13.08 -21.55
N TYR A 278 -34.31 14.15 -21.24
CA TYR A 278 -33.44 14.81 -22.23
C TYR A 278 -32.21 13.99 -22.65
N PHE A 279 -31.85 12.93 -21.91
CA PHE A 279 -30.76 12.03 -22.32
C PHE A 279 -31.07 11.29 -23.63
N ASP A 280 -32.35 11.04 -23.95
CA ASP A 280 -32.78 10.48 -25.25
C ASP A 280 -32.34 11.35 -26.46
N LYS A 281 -31.98 12.62 -26.24
CA LYS A 281 -31.55 13.56 -27.29
C LYS A 281 -30.02 13.60 -27.50
N LEU A 282 -29.25 12.92 -26.66
CA LEU A 282 -27.79 12.89 -26.76
C LEU A 282 -27.33 11.68 -27.60
N PRO A 283 -26.29 11.80 -28.44
CA PRO A 283 -25.67 10.64 -29.09
C PRO A 283 -25.20 9.60 -28.06
N TYR A 284 -25.27 8.32 -28.43
CA TYR A 284 -24.88 7.21 -27.56
C TYR A 284 -23.46 7.41 -26.99
N GLU A 285 -22.52 7.84 -27.83
CA GLU A 285 -21.12 8.09 -27.49
C GLU A 285 -20.96 9.21 -26.47
N LEU A 286 -21.80 10.25 -26.55
CA LEU A 286 -21.79 11.36 -25.59
C LEU A 286 -22.33 10.93 -24.23
N ILE A 287 -23.35 10.05 -24.20
CA ILE A 287 -23.84 9.44 -22.96
C ILE A 287 -22.72 8.58 -22.36
N GLN A 288 -22.09 7.70 -23.15
CA GLN A 288 -20.98 6.87 -22.66
C GLN A 288 -19.80 7.71 -22.14
N LEU A 289 -19.47 8.83 -22.79
CA LEU A 289 -18.45 9.77 -22.33
C LEU A 289 -18.83 10.39 -20.97
N ILE A 290 -20.05 10.92 -20.82
CA ILE A 290 -20.54 11.46 -19.55
C ILE A 290 -20.47 10.40 -18.44
N LEU A 291 -20.92 9.17 -18.74
CA LEU A 291 -20.89 8.07 -17.79
C LEU A 291 -19.47 7.63 -17.42
N SER A 292 -18.48 7.75 -18.31
CA SER A 292 -17.10 7.31 -18.05
C SER A 292 -16.44 8.03 -16.86
N HIS A 293 -16.90 9.24 -16.52
CA HIS A 293 -16.43 10.03 -15.40
C HIS A 293 -17.05 9.65 -14.04
N LEU A 294 -18.11 8.84 -14.01
CA LEU A 294 -18.83 8.47 -12.78
C LEU A 294 -18.16 7.32 -12.05
N THR A 295 -18.22 7.24 -10.72
CA THR A 295 -17.72 6.06 -10.00
C THR A 295 -18.62 4.82 -10.23
N VAL A 296 -18.14 3.62 -9.91
CA VAL A 296 -18.97 2.39 -10.00
C VAL A 296 -20.23 2.48 -9.10
N PRO A 297 -20.17 2.98 -7.85
CA PRO A 297 -21.36 3.28 -7.08
C PRO A 297 -22.29 4.32 -7.71
N ASP A 298 -21.77 5.34 -8.41
CA ASP A 298 -22.59 6.33 -9.11
C ASP A 298 -23.33 5.72 -10.31
N LEU A 299 -22.66 4.89 -11.13
CA LEU A 299 -23.35 4.11 -12.17
C LEU A 299 -24.48 3.25 -11.60
N CYS A 300 -24.23 2.57 -10.48
CA CYS A 300 -25.23 1.73 -9.82
C CYS A 300 -26.39 2.51 -9.17
N ARG A 301 -26.22 3.80 -8.89
CA ARG A 301 -27.31 4.72 -8.51
C ARG A 301 -28.05 5.24 -9.74
N LEU A 302 -27.32 5.71 -10.74
CA LEU A 302 -27.87 6.31 -11.95
C LEU A 302 -28.68 5.31 -12.78
N SER A 303 -28.27 4.04 -12.81
CA SER A 303 -29.01 2.96 -13.47
C SER A 303 -30.42 2.71 -12.89
N GLN A 304 -30.72 3.24 -11.70
CA GLN A 304 -32.04 3.11 -11.07
C GLN A 304 -33.01 4.24 -11.50
N THR A 305 -32.54 5.24 -12.25
CA THR A 305 -33.32 6.46 -12.57
C THR A 305 -34.19 6.33 -13.82
N SER A 306 -33.74 5.60 -14.85
CA SER A 306 -34.51 5.37 -16.08
C SER A 306 -34.02 4.13 -16.83
N LYS A 307 -34.85 3.60 -17.75
CA LYS A 307 -34.50 2.42 -18.56
C LYS A 307 -33.33 2.69 -19.52
N LEU A 308 -33.28 3.89 -20.12
CA LEU A 308 -32.15 4.32 -20.95
C LEU A 308 -30.84 4.31 -20.14
N LEU A 309 -30.82 5.01 -19.00
CA LEU A 309 -29.62 5.10 -18.17
C LEU A 309 -29.24 3.75 -17.55
N TYR A 310 -30.21 2.86 -17.27
CA TYR A 310 -29.93 1.48 -16.91
C TYR A 310 -29.11 0.75 -17.99
N GLN A 311 -29.52 0.84 -19.25
CA GLN A 311 -28.83 0.21 -20.38
C GLN A 311 -27.40 0.73 -20.51
N HIS A 312 -27.23 2.06 -20.56
CA HIS A 312 -25.88 2.66 -20.68
C HIS A 312 -24.99 2.42 -19.46
N CYS A 313 -25.52 2.46 -18.23
CA CYS A 313 -24.73 2.17 -17.02
C CYS A 313 -24.39 0.68 -16.87
N CYS A 314 -25.12 -0.22 -17.52
CA CYS A 314 -24.80 -1.65 -17.58
C CYS A 314 -23.95 -2.04 -18.80
N ASP A 315 -23.60 -1.08 -19.66
CA ASP A 315 -22.86 -1.32 -20.89
C ASP A 315 -21.41 -1.74 -20.60
N PRO A 316 -20.92 -2.87 -21.15
CA PRO A 316 -19.55 -3.35 -20.92
C PRO A 316 -18.45 -2.36 -21.29
N LEU A 317 -18.70 -1.40 -22.20
CA LEU A 317 -17.74 -0.35 -22.53
C LEU A 317 -17.40 0.54 -21.32
N GLN A 318 -18.28 0.64 -20.33
CA GLN A 318 -18.01 1.35 -19.06
C GLN A 318 -17.03 0.62 -18.14
N TYR A 319 -16.78 -0.67 -18.40
CA TYR A 319 -16.04 -1.56 -17.48
C TYR A 319 -14.72 -2.08 -18.07
N ILE A 320 -14.30 -1.63 -19.25
CA ILE A 320 -13.02 -2.03 -19.89
C ILE A 320 -11.84 -1.93 -18.91
N HIS A 321 -11.82 -0.87 -18.11
CA HIS A 321 -10.99 -0.77 -16.91
C HIS A 321 -11.91 -0.78 -15.68
N LEU A 322 -11.64 -1.66 -14.72
CA LEU A 322 -12.40 -1.81 -13.47
C LEU A 322 -11.49 -1.97 -12.25
N SER A 323 -11.47 -0.96 -11.37
CA SER A 323 -10.83 -1.03 -10.05
C SER A 323 -11.88 -1.11 -8.96
N LEU A 324 -11.79 -2.18 -8.18
CA LEU A 324 -12.63 -2.46 -7.01
C LEU A 324 -11.89 -2.24 -5.69
N GLN A 325 -10.57 -2.00 -5.73
CA GLN A 325 -9.72 -1.68 -4.58
C GLN A 325 -10.27 -0.52 -3.71
N PRO A 326 -10.79 0.61 -4.24
CA PRO A 326 -11.36 1.68 -3.39
C PRO A 326 -12.56 1.25 -2.55
N TYR A 327 -13.20 0.14 -2.92
CA TYR A 327 -14.38 -0.42 -2.27
C TYR A 327 -14.07 -1.73 -1.55
N TRP A 328 -12.80 -2.05 -1.30
CA TRP A 328 -12.33 -3.38 -0.86
C TRP A 328 -13.16 -4.00 0.27
N ALA A 329 -13.55 -3.20 1.27
CA ALA A 329 -14.34 -3.60 2.43
C ALA A 329 -15.80 -4.00 2.12
N ARG A 330 -16.29 -3.68 0.91
CA ARG A 330 -17.66 -3.93 0.43
C ARG A 330 -17.73 -4.98 -0.68
N ILE A 331 -16.59 -5.44 -1.21
CA ILE A 331 -16.56 -6.46 -2.26
C ILE A 331 -16.74 -7.83 -1.63
N ASN A 332 -17.74 -8.56 -2.09
CA ASN A 332 -18.07 -9.91 -1.69
C ASN A 332 -18.66 -10.69 -2.87
N ASP A 333 -18.98 -11.97 -2.66
CA ASP A 333 -19.60 -12.85 -3.66
C ASP A 333 -20.78 -12.20 -4.40
N THR A 334 -21.71 -11.61 -3.65
CA THR A 334 -22.89 -10.93 -4.19
C THR A 334 -22.51 -9.74 -5.07
N ALA A 335 -21.51 -8.95 -4.68
CA ALA A 335 -21.03 -7.81 -5.46
C ALA A 335 -20.41 -8.24 -6.79
N LEU A 336 -19.60 -9.32 -6.80
CA LEU A 336 -19.02 -9.88 -8.02
C LEU A 336 -20.10 -10.43 -8.96
N GLU A 337 -21.10 -11.13 -8.42
CA GLU A 337 -22.22 -11.68 -9.19
C GLU A 337 -23.06 -10.58 -9.88
N HIS A 338 -23.33 -9.46 -9.20
CA HIS A 338 -24.05 -8.31 -9.78
C HIS A 338 -23.25 -7.56 -10.86
N LEU A 339 -21.91 -7.62 -10.82
CA LEU A 339 -21.04 -7.01 -11.82
C LEU A 339 -20.80 -7.90 -13.04
N GLN A 340 -20.91 -9.22 -12.86
CA GLN A 340 -20.49 -10.24 -13.83
C GLN A 340 -20.96 -9.98 -15.27
N SER A 341 -22.25 -9.66 -15.48
CA SER A 341 -22.82 -9.44 -16.81
C SER A 341 -22.29 -8.19 -17.53
N ARG A 342 -21.71 -7.24 -16.80
CA ARG A 342 -21.14 -5.99 -17.33
C ARG A 342 -19.64 -6.12 -17.60
N CYS A 343 -19.01 -7.16 -17.07
CA CYS A 343 -17.56 -7.32 -17.04
C CYS A 343 -16.98 -8.09 -18.23
N ILE A 344 -17.76 -8.35 -19.29
CA ILE A 344 -17.35 -9.19 -20.44
C ILE A 344 -16.23 -8.58 -21.31
N LEU A 345 -15.95 -7.29 -21.19
CA LEU A 345 -14.89 -6.58 -21.93
C LEU A 345 -13.78 -6.02 -21.02
N VAL A 346 -13.67 -6.48 -19.76
CA VAL A 346 -12.66 -5.97 -18.82
C VAL A 346 -11.27 -6.40 -19.27
N GLN A 347 -10.44 -5.44 -19.64
CA GLN A 347 -9.02 -5.63 -19.98
C GLN A 347 -8.09 -5.35 -18.80
N TRP A 348 -8.52 -4.51 -17.86
CA TRP A 348 -7.79 -4.22 -16.62
C TRP A 348 -8.71 -4.38 -15.41
N LEU A 349 -8.44 -5.38 -14.58
CA LEU A 349 -9.12 -5.62 -13.31
C LEU A 349 -8.16 -5.40 -12.13
N ASN A 350 -8.55 -4.55 -11.17
CA ASN A 350 -7.86 -4.41 -9.89
C ASN A 350 -8.79 -4.80 -8.73
N LEU A 351 -8.45 -5.93 -8.10
CA LEU A 351 -9.07 -6.55 -6.94
C LEU A 351 -8.15 -6.51 -5.70
N SER A 352 -7.15 -5.63 -5.68
CA SER A 352 -6.22 -5.49 -4.56
C SER A 352 -6.98 -5.16 -3.27
N TRP A 353 -6.51 -5.75 -2.16
CA TRP A 353 -7.06 -5.65 -0.80
C TRP A 353 -8.48 -6.24 -0.60
N THR A 354 -9.13 -6.73 -1.67
CA THR A 354 -10.46 -7.34 -1.60
C THR A 354 -10.43 -8.75 -0.99
N GLY A 355 -11.60 -9.27 -0.60
CA GLY A 355 -11.76 -10.65 -0.13
C GLY A 355 -11.18 -10.95 1.26
N ASN A 356 -10.64 -9.96 1.96
CA ASN A 356 -10.16 -10.12 3.33
C ASN A 356 -11.28 -10.71 4.22
N ARG A 357 -10.91 -11.59 5.15
CA ARG A 357 -11.80 -12.31 6.07
C ARG A 357 -12.86 -13.20 5.39
N GLY A 358 -12.57 -13.71 4.20
CA GLY A 358 -13.39 -14.72 3.51
C GLY A 358 -14.64 -14.17 2.83
N THR A 359 -14.66 -12.86 2.55
CA THR A 359 -15.79 -12.17 1.89
C THR A 359 -15.94 -12.54 0.42
N ILE A 360 -14.87 -13.02 -0.23
CA ILE A 360 -14.89 -13.58 -1.58
C ILE A 360 -14.56 -15.08 -1.51
N SER A 361 -15.43 -15.92 -2.04
CA SER A 361 -15.23 -17.36 -2.19
C SER A 361 -14.56 -17.71 -3.51
N LEU A 362 -13.89 -18.87 -3.53
CA LEU A 362 -13.35 -19.47 -4.77
C LEU A 362 -14.43 -19.62 -5.85
N SER A 363 -15.68 -19.92 -5.47
CA SER A 363 -16.77 -20.14 -6.42
C SER A 363 -17.23 -18.86 -7.10
N ALA A 364 -17.35 -17.75 -6.37
CA ALA A 364 -17.70 -16.46 -6.94
C ALA A 364 -16.54 -15.89 -7.78
N PHE A 365 -15.30 -15.97 -7.27
CA PHE A 365 -14.12 -15.61 -8.04
C PHE A 365 -14.02 -16.40 -9.35
N SER A 366 -14.19 -17.74 -9.29
CA SER A 366 -14.12 -18.58 -10.50
C SER A 366 -15.21 -18.25 -11.52
N ARG A 367 -16.45 -17.99 -11.08
CA ARG A 367 -17.53 -17.54 -11.97
C ARG A 367 -17.21 -16.20 -12.62
N PHE A 368 -16.67 -15.24 -11.86
CA PHE A 368 -16.30 -13.92 -12.37
C PHE A 368 -15.15 -14.00 -13.39
N MET A 369 -14.06 -14.68 -13.05
CA MET A 369 -12.89 -14.84 -13.93
C MET A 369 -13.23 -15.60 -15.22
N LYS A 370 -14.18 -16.55 -15.20
CA LYS A 370 -14.66 -17.23 -16.41
C LYS A 370 -15.43 -16.33 -17.38
N VAL A 371 -15.83 -15.13 -16.95
CA VAL A 371 -16.59 -14.17 -17.78
C VAL A 371 -15.73 -13.03 -18.31
N CYS A 372 -14.77 -12.53 -17.53
CA CYS A 372 -13.85 -11.48 -17.98
C CYS A 372 -12.48 -12.00 -18.47
N GLY A 373 -12.11 -13.24 -18.13
CA GLY A 373 -10.74 -13.74 -18.28
C GLY A 373 -10.14 -13.65 -19.68
N SER A 374 -10.92 -13.93 -20.73
CA SER A 374 -10.39 -13.95 -22.11
C SER A 374 -9.86 -12.59 -22.56
N GLU A 375 -10.46 -11.50 -22.08
CA GLU A 375 -10.08 -10.13 -22.44
C GLU A 375 -9.04 -9.52 -21.48
N LEU A 376 -8.76 -10.16 -20.33
CA LEU A 376 -7.87 -9.58 -19.32
C LEU A 376 -6.42 -9.53 -19.78
N VAL A 377 -5.89 -8.30 -19.81
CA VAL A 377 -4.50 -7.95 -20.09
C VAL A 377 -3.74 -7.62 -18.79
N ARG A 378 -4.38 -6.96 -17.82
CA ARG A 378 -3.82 -6.61 -16.51
C ARG A 378 -4.72 -7.08 -15.37
N LEU A 379 -4.14 -7.78 -14.41
CA LEU A 379 -4.81 -8.28 -13.21
C LEU A 379 -3.99 -7.92 -11.95
N GLU A 380 -4.58 -7.09 -11.09
CA GLU A 380 -3.98 -6.70 -9.82
C GLU A 380 -4.74 -7.31 -8.64
N LEU A 381 -4.00 -8.04 -7.80
CA LEU A 381 -4.53 -8.82 -6.69
C LEU A 381 -3.67 -8.63 -5.42
N SER A 382 -3.02 -7.47 -5.26
CA SER A 382 -2.13 -7.20 -4.12
C SER A 382 -2.87 -7.39 -2.79
N CYS A 383 -2.25 -8.09 -1.84
CA CYS A 383 -2.83 -8.43 -0.54
C CYS A 383 -4.19 -9.17 -0.64
N GLY A 384 -4.39 -9.96 -1.70
CA GLY A 384 -5.60 -10.75 -1.94
C GLY A 384 -5.69 -11.97 -1.01
N HIS A 385 -6.06 -11.76 0.26
CA HIS A 385 -6.08 -12.81 1.29
C HIS A 385 -7.04 -13.98 1.06
N PHE A 386 -7.95 -13.86 0.08
CA PHE A 386 -8.86 -14.93 -0.34
C PHE A 386 -8.22 -15.92 -1.34
N LEU A 387 -7.06 -15.58 -1.91
CA LEU A 387 -6.41 -16.37 -2.93
C LEU A 387 -5.87 -17.69 -2.38
N ASN A 388 -6.02 -18.73 -3.19
CA ASN A 388 -5.49 -20.08 -2.97
C ASN A 388 -5.01 -20.66 -4.31
N GLU A 389 -4.52 -21.90 -4.29
CA GLU A 389 -4.04 -22.61 -5.49
C GLU A 389 -5.08 -22.66 -6.62
N ALA A 390 -6.33 -23.02 -6.32
CA ALA A 390 -7.40 -23.09 -7.31
C ALA A 390 -7.78 -21.71 -7.89
N CYS A 391 -7.56 -20.61 -7.15
CA CYS A 391 -7.70 -19.26 -7.73
C CYS A 391 -6.63 -19.01 -8.82
N LEU A 392 -5.37 -19.42 -8.59
CA LEU A 392 -4.30 -19.26 -9.57
C LEU A 392 -4.44 -20.24 -10.75
N GLU A 393 -4.98 -21.44 -10.51
CA GLU A 393 -5.37 -22.35 -11.58
C GLU A 393 -6.42 -21.72 -12.51
N VAL A 394 -7.50 -21.16 -11.94
CA VAL A 394 -8.53 -20.47 -12.74
C VAL A 394 -7.97 -19.27 -13.51
N ILE A 395 -7.07 -18.48 -12.91
CA ILE A 395 -6.39 -17.38 -13.63
C ILE A 395 -5.62 -17.94 -14.82
N ALA A 396 -4.86 -19.01 -14.61
CA ALA A 396 -4.03 -19.63 -15.65
C ALA A 396 -4.83 -20.31 -16.77
N GLU A 397 -6.06 -20.73 -16.52
CA GLU A 397 -6.97 -21.30 -17.52
C GLU A 397 -7.80 -20.25 -18.25
N ALA A 398 -8.28 -19.22 -17.54
CA ALA A 398 -9.19 -18.22 -18.10
C ALA A 398 -8.47 -17.03 -18.75
N CYS A 399 -7.29 -16.64 -18.26
CA CYS A 399 -6.63 -15.38 -18.59
C CYS A 399 -5.43 -15.56 -19.55
N LEU A 400 -5.64 -16.25 -20.67
CA LEU A 400 -4.55 -16.62 -21.60
C LEU A 400 -3.85 -15.42 -22.27
N ASN A 401 -4.53 -14.26 -22.33
CA ASN A 401 -4.01 -13.01 -22.87
C ASN A 401 -3.32 -12.12 -21.82
N LEU A 402 -3.20 -12.58 -20.57
CA LEU A 402 -2.67 -11.77 -19.47
C LEU A 402 -1.20 -11.40 -19.68
N GLN A 403 -0.92 -10.11 -19.65
CA GLN A 403 0.42 -9.54 -19.79
C GLN A 403 0.97 -9.00 -18.47
N GLU A 404 0.11 -8.53 -17.57
CA GLU A 404 0.53 -7.96 -16.29
C GLU A 404 -0.21 -8.61 -15.12
N LEU A 405 0.54 -9.22 -14.19
CA LEU A 405 0.02 -9.87 -12.98
C LEU A 405 0.72 -9.33 -11.73
N ASN A 406 -0.06 -8.81 -10.78
CA ASN A 406 0.43 -8.36 -9.48
C ASN A 406 -0.15 -9.21 -8.33
N LEU A 407 0.72 -9.93 -7.63
CA LEU A 407 0.43 -10.76 -6.45
C LEU A 407 1.24 -10.29 -5.22
N SER A 408 1.62 -9.00 -5.16
CA SER A 408 2.42 -8.49 -4.04
C SER A 408 1.73 -8.66 -2.69
N SER A 409 2.51 -9.09 -1.69
CA SER A 409 2.06 -9.37 -0.31
C SER A 409 0.92 -10.40 -0.22
N CYS A 410 0.78 -11.30 -1.20
CA CYS A 410 -0.06 -12.49 -1.12
C CYS A 410 0.64 -13.63 -0.37
N ASP A 411 1.03 -13.38 0.88
CA ASP A 411 1.84 -14.27 1.72
C ASP A 411 1.10 -15.55 2.18
N LYS A 412 -0.23 -15.57 2.10
CA LYS A 412 -1.07 -16.74 2.42
C LYS A 412 -1.19 -17.75 1.28
N LEU A 413 -0.75 -17.43 0.07
CA LEU A 413 -0.73 -18.39 -1.04
C LEU A 413 0.21 -19.57 -0.73
N PRO A 414 -0.22 -20.83 -0.96
CA PRO A 414 0.67 -21.97 -0.85
C PRO A 414 1.72 -21.94 -1.97
N PRO A 415 2.99 -22.34 -1.73
CA PRO A 415 4.05 -22.26 -2.73
C PRO A 415 3.75 -22.98 -4.06
N GLN A 416 2.96 -24.05 -4.01
CA GLN A 416 2.58 -24.86 -5.16
C GLN A 416 1.75 -24.04 -6.19
N ALA A 417 0.94 -23.09 -5.71
CA ALA A 417 0.07 -22.26 -6.53
C ALA A 417 0.82 -21.45 -7.61
N PHE A 418 2.06 -21.04 -7.33
CA PHE A 418 2.85 -20.23 -8.25
C PHE A 418 3.25 -21.01 -9.52
N ASN A 419 3.22 -22.35 -9.52
CA ASN A 419 3.50 -23.15 -10.72
C ASN A 419 2.51 -22.86 -11.87
N HIS A 420 1.24 -22.52 -11.56
CA HIS A 420 0.22 -22.22 -12.56
C HIS A 420 0.56 -20.99 -13.41
N ILE A 421 1.35 -20.04 -12.87
CA ILE A 421 1.77 -18.82 -13.58
C ILE A 421 2.60 -19.16 -14.82
N SER A 422 3.30 -20.29 -14.85
CA SER A 422 4.08 -20.74 -16.01
C SER A 422 3.26 -21.00 -17.28
N LYS A 423 1.93 -21.16 -17.16
CA LYS A 423 0.98 -21.27 -18.29
C LYS A 423 0.68 -19.91 -18.94
N LEU A 424 1.01 -18.79 -18.30
CA LEU A 424 0.72 -17.43 -18.75
C LEU A 424 1.86 -16.88 -19.63
N HIS A 425 2.03 -17.47 -20.81
CA HIS A 425 3.20 -17.25 -21.68
C HIS A 425 3.40 -15.79 -22.16
N ASN A 426 2.34 -14.98 -22.14
CA ASN A 426 2.33 -13.59 -22.60
C ASN A 426 2.74 -12.55 -21.53
N LEU A 427 3.13 -12.99 -20.32
CA LEU A 427 3.49 -12.09 -19.22
C LEU A 427 4.69 -11.20 -19.57
N THR A 428 4.47 -9.89 -19.55
CA THR A 428 5.48 -8.83 -19.66
C THR A 428 5.79 -8.19 -18.30
N ARG A 429 4.86 -8.23 -17.32
CA ARG A 429 5.05 -7.74 -15.95
C ARG A 429 4.56 -8.74 -14.92
N LEU A 430 5.43 -9.08 -13.98
CA LEU A 430 5.11 -9.98 -12.87
C LEU A 430 5.65 -9.42 -11.54
N ILE A 431 4.75 -9.19 -10.59
CA ILE A 431 5.11 -8.68 -9.25
C ILE A 431 4.80 -9.76 -8.22
N LEU A 432 5.85 -10.30 -7.59
CA LEU A 432 5.81 -11.34 -6.56
C LEU A 432 6.39 -10.85 -5.22
N TYR A 433 6.56 -9.53 -5.04
CA TYR A 433 7.06 -8.94 -3.79
C TYR A 433 6.39 -9.55 -2.55
N ARG A 434 7.21 -10.00 -1.59
CA ARG A 434 6.76 -10.61 -0.33
C ARG A 434 5.77 -11.78 -0.52
N THR A 435 6.09 -12.68 -1.44
CA THR A 435 5.38 -13.96 -1.63
C THR A 435 6.24 -15.16 -1.23
N LYS A 436 5.61 -16.34 -1.17
CA LYS A 436 6.24 -17.64 -0.89
C LYS A 436 6.54 -18.45 -2.16
N VAL A 437 6.83 -17.78 -3.28
CA VAL A 437 7.22 -18.45 -4.53
C VAL A 437 8.50 -19.26 -4.34
N GLU A 438 8.45 -20.57 -4.62
CA GLU A 438 9.60 -21.46 -4.60
C GLU A 438 10.47 -21.29 -5.87
N GLN A 439 11.77 -21.58 -5.74
CA GLN A 439 12.72 -21.49 -6.83
C GLN A 439 12.33 -22.36 -8.05
N THR A 440 11.80 -23.56 -7.84
CA THR A 440 11.36 -24.48 -8.92
C THR A 440 10.21 -23.90 -9.75
N ALA A 441 9.22 -23.29 -9.08
CA ALA A 441 8.13 -22.58 -9.71
C ALA A 441 8.65 -21.36 -10.49
N LEU A 442 9.53 -20.57 -9.88
CA LEU A 442 10.11 -19.38 -10.52
C LEU A 442 10.94 -19.74 -11.77
N LEU A 443 11.79 -20.76 -11.71
CA LEU A 443 12.56 -21.21 -12.88
C LEU A 443 11.64 -21.68 -14.02
N SER A 444 10.52 -22.33 -13.70
CA SER A 444 9.50 -22.70 -14.68
C SER A 444 8.83 -21.47 -15.29
N ILE A 445 8.38 -20.51 -14.46
CA ILE A 445 7.81 -19.23 -14.91
C ILE A 445 8.76 -18.54 -15.89
N LEU A 446 10.02 -18.31 -15.50
CA LEU A 446 11.00 -17.61 -16.33
C LEU A 446 11.32 -18.36 -17.63
N ASN A 447 11.27 -19.70 -17.64
CA ASN A 447 11.53 -20.49 -18.85
C ASN A 447 10.42 -20.34 -19.90
N PHE A 448 9.17 -20.16 -19.47
CA PHE A 448 8.01 -20.05 -20.36
C PHE A 448 7.55 -18.60 -20.60
N CYS A 449 7.82 -17.67 -19.69
CA CYS A 449 7.45 -16.24 -19.79
C CYS A 449 8.63 -15.41 -20.33
N SER A 450 9.12 -15.74 -21.53
CA SER A 450 10.30 -15.08 -22.12
C SER A 450 10.09 -13.60 -22.50
N GLU A 451 8.83 -13.15 -22.56
CA GLU A 451 8.44 -11.77 -22.86
C GLU A 451 8.51 -10.82 -21.64
N LEU A 452 8.95 -11.31 -20.47
CA LEU A 452 9.08 -10.50 -19.25
C LEU A 452 10.01 -9.29 -19.46
N GLN A 453 9.42 -8.10 -19.24
CA GLN A 453 10.08 -6.79 -19.23
C GLN A 453 10.24 -6.26 -17.80
N HIS A 454 9.38 -6.69 -16.89
CA HIS A 454 9.34 -6.20 -15.51
C HIS A 454 9.13 -7.36 -14.52
N LEU A 455 10.06 -7.54 -13.58
CA LEU A 455 9.97 -8.58 -12.56
C LEU A 455 10.31 -8.03 -11.16
N SER A 456 9.49 -8.35 -10.16
CA SER A 456 9.77 -8.04 -8.76
C SER A 456 9.73 -9.30 -7.91
N LEU A 457 10.88 -9.61 -7.29
CA LEU A 457 11.12 -10.72 -6.36
C LEU A 457 11.52 -10.20 -4.96
N GLY A 458 11.31 -8.91 -4.69
CA GLY A 458 11.71 -8.27 -3.44
C GLY A 458 11.10 -8.96 -2.23
N SER A 459 11.92 -9.29 -1.23
CA SER A 459 11.52 -10.05 -0.02
C SER A 459 10.89 -11.43 -0.28
N CYS A 460 11.12 -12.09 -1.43
CA CYS A 460 10.75 -13.50 -1.63
C CYS A 460 11.63 -14.43 -0.76
N VAL A 461 11.01 -15.13 0.19
CA VAL A 461 11.73 -15.89 1.24
C VAL A 461 12.03 -17.35 0.92
N MET A 462 11.41 -17.92 -0.12
CA MET A 462 11.48 -19.35 -0.50
C MET A 462 12.41 -19.62 -1.72
N ILE A 463 13.24 -18.64 -2.11
CA ILE A 463 14.25 -18.81 -3.16
C ILE A 463 15.60 -19.09 -2.49
N GLU A 464 16.21 -20.23 -2.82
CA GLU A 464 17.39 -20.77 -2.14
C GLU A 464 18.69 -20.21 -2.75
N ASP A 465 18.78 -20.28 -4.08
CA ASP A 465 19.91 -19.83 -4.90
C ASP A 465 19.43 -18.85 -5.97
N TYR A 466 19.75 -17.59 -5.78
CA TYR A 466 19.43 -16.53 -6.72
C TYR A 466 20.42 -16.41 -7.88
N ASP A 467 21.62 -17.01 -7.81
CA ASP A 467 22.54 -17.04 -8.96
C ASP A 467 22.00 -17.97 -10.05
N THR A 468 21.43 -19.13 -9.67
CA THR A 468 20.70 -19.99 -10.61
C THR A 468 19.51 -19.25 -11.23
N VAL A 469 18.73 -18.50 -10.45
CA VAL A 469 17.61 -17.70 -10.96
C VAL A 469 18.11 -16.57 -11.89
N ALA A 470 19.22 -15.92 -11.53
CA ALA A 470 19.87 -14.88 -12.30
C ALA A 470 20.41 -15.37 -13.65
N SER A 471 21.07 -16.53 -13.68
CA SER A 471 21.51 -17.17 -14.93
C SER A 471 20.31 -17.56 -15.80
N MET A 472 19.22 -18.06 -15.20
CA MET A 472 18.00 -18.35 -15.95
C MET A 472 17.41 -17.06 -16.57
N MET A 473 17.21 -16.00 -15.77
CA MET A 473 16.75 -14.70 -16.27
C MET A 473 17.64 -14.21 -17.42
N GLY A 474 18.96 -14.23 -17.22
CA GLY A 474 19.95 -13.88 -18.23
C GLY A 474 19.86 -14.72 -19.49
N ALA A 475 19.48 -16.00 -19.40
CA ALA A 475 19.35 -16.89 -20.55
C ALA A 475 18.07 -16.65 -21.39
N LYS A 476 16.91 -16.38 -20.76
CA LYS A 476 15.60 -16.33 -21.46
C LYS A 476 14.97 -14.93 -21.53
N CYS A 477 15.03 -14.15 -20.46
CA CYS A 477 14.27 -12.90 -20.31
C CYS A 477 15.00 -11.71 -20.96
N LYS A 478 15.33 -11.82 -22.25
CA LYS A 478 16.16 -10.85 -22.98
C LYS A 478 15.56 -9.45 -23.09
N LYS A 479 14.25 -9.32 -22.82
CA LYS A 479 13.48 -8.07 -22.84
C LYS A 479 13.39 -7.38 -21.47
N LEU A 480 14.02 -7.95 -20.43
CA LEU A 480 13.94 -7.43 -19.06
C LEU A 480 14.53 -6.01 -18.96
N ARG A 481 13.67 -5.05 -18.60
CA ARG A 481 14.00 -3.64 -18.35
C ARG A 481 14.10 -3.33 -16.87
N THR A 482 13.26 -3.94 -16.04
CA THR A 482 13.23 -3.60 -14.61
C THR A 482 13.21 -4.83 -13.73
N LEU A 483 14.14 -4.91 -12.78
CA LEU A 483 14.31 -6.05 -11.90
C LEU A 483 14.44 -5.59 -10.44
N ASP A 484 13.54 -6.06 -9.58
CA ASP A 484 13.59 -5.83 -8.14
C ASP A 484 14.02 -7.11 -7.41
N LEU A 485 15.22 -7.06 -6.82
CA LEU A 485 15.84 -8.10 -5.99
C LEU A 485 16.06 -7.63 -4.55
N TRP A 486 15.26 -6.67 -4.05
CA TRP A 486 15.36 -6.18 -2.68
C TRP A 486 15.37 -7.33 -1.67
N ARG A 487 16.41 -7.43 -0.83
CA ARG A 487 16.64 -8.55 0.11
C ARG A 487 16.79 -9.92 -0.51
N CYS A 488 17.28 -9.99 -1.74
CA CYS A 488 17.90 -11.19 -2.24
C CYS A 488 19.12 -11.54 -1.35
N LYS A 489 19.00 -12.58 -0.52
CA LYS A 489 19.99 -12.89 0.53
C LYS A 489 21.28 -13.52 0.02
N ASN A 490 21.21 -14.20 -1.14
CA ASN A 490 22.23 -15.16 -1.60
C ASN A 490 22.73 -14.89 -3.03
N ILE A 491 22.42 -13.74 -3.66
CA ILE A 491 23.00 -13.40 -4.98
C ILE A 491 24.47 -12.99 -4.85
N THR A 492 25.33 -13.54 -5.70
CA THR A 492 26.76 -13.24 -5.72
C THR A 492 27.15 -12.46 -6.99
N GLU A 493 28.43 -12.15 -7.13
CA GLU A 493 29.01 -11.62 -8.37
C GLU A 493 28.73 -12.47 -9.61
N ASN A 494 28.48 -13.78 -9.44
CA ASN A 494 28.17 -14.68 -10.55
C ASN A 494 26.76 -14.43 -11.08
N GLY A 495 25.74 -14.37 -10.21
CA GLY A 495 24.38 -13.99 -10.61
C GLY A 495 24.32 -12.58 -11.23
N ILE A 496 25.02 -11.62 -10.64
CA ILE A 496 25.13 -10.26 -11.20
C ILE A 496 25.80 -10.27 -12.58
N ALA A 497 26.87 -11.05 -12.78
CA ALA A 497 27.54 -11.18 -14.07
C ALA A 497 26.64 -11.78 -15.16
N GLU A 498 25.87 -12.81 -14.82
CA GLU A 498 24.92 -13.47 -15.72
C GLU A 498 23.76 -12.55 -16.10
N LEU A 499 23.18 -11.83 -15.12
CA LEU A 499 22.14 -10.83 -15.36
C LEU A 499 22.63 -9.69 -16.25
N ALA A 500 23.78 -9.10 -15.94
CA ALA A 500 24.32 -7.96 -16.68
C ALA A 500 24.71 -8.34 -18.12
N THR A 501 25.16 -9.58 -18.34
CA THR A 501 25.49 -10.09 -19.68
C THR A 501 24.23 -10.54 -20.45
N GLY A 502 23.24 -11.09 -19.74
CA GLY A 502 22.05 -11.69 -20.33
C GLY A 502 20.93 -10.70 -20.63
N CYS A 503 20.79 -9.64 -19.83
CA CYS A 503 19.70 -8.65 -19.87
C CYS A 503 20.23 -7.22 -20.12
N PRO A 504 20.82 -6.92 -21.30
CA PRO A 504 21.44 -5.61 -21.59
C PRO A 504 20.44 -4.45 -21.75
N LEU A 505 19.13 -4.73 -21.68
CA LEU A 505 18.06 -3.73 -21.73
C LEU A 505 17.60 -3.27 -20.35
N LEU A 506 18.28 -3.67 -19.26
CA LEU A 506 17.97 -3.22 -17.91
C LEU A 506 18.17 -1.70 -17.77
N GLU A 507 17.07 -1.04 -17.40
CA GLU A 507 16.93 0.39 -17.09
C GLU A 507 16.78 0.61 -15.58
N GLU A 508 16.19 -0.32 -14.84
CA GLU A 508 16.00 -0.21 -13.38
C GLU A 508 16.39 -1.50 -12.66
N LEU A 509 17.22 -1.38 -11.63
CA LEU A 509 17.66 -2.50 -10.83
C LEU A 509 17.72 -2.15 -9.34
N ASP A 510 17.00 -2.93 -8.53
CA ASP A 510 17.06 -2.84 -7.06
C ASP A 510 17.84 -4.03 -6.49
N LEU A 511 19.01 -3.75 -5.90
CA LEU A 511 19.88 -4.66 -5.16
C LEU A 511 19.97 -4.27 -3.68
N GLY A 512 18.97 -3.53 -3.17
CA GLY A 512 18.93 -3.09 -1.79
C GLY A 512 18.92 -4.27 -0.81
N TRP A 513 19.74 -4.17 0.23
CA TRP A 513 19.89 -5.19 1.28
C TRP A 513 20.32 -6.58 0.79
N CYS A 514 21.20 -6.65 -0.21
CA CYS A 514 21.85 -7.88 -0.68
C CYS A 514 23.24 -8.08 -0.01
N PRO A 515 23.32 -8.73 1.18
CA PRO A 515 24.51 -8.69 2.04
C PRO A 515 25.74 -9.42 1.47
N THR A 516 25.53 -10.26 0.46
CA THR A 516 26.54 -11.07 -0.24
C THR A 516 27.32 -10.27 -1.28
N LEU A 517 26.82 -9.12 -1.74
CA LEU A 517 27.48 -8.33 -2.78
C LEU A 517 28.63 -7.48 -2.20
N GLN A 518 29.81 -7.60 -2.81
CA GLN A 518 31.03 -6.94 -2.35
C GLN A 518 31.76 -6.26 -3.51
N SER A 519 32.07 -4.97 -3.35
CA SER A 519 32.90 -4.21 -4.31
C SER A 519 34.18 -4.94 -4.71
N SER A 520 34.83 -5.63 -3.76
CA SER A 520 36.07 -6.38 -3.99
C SER A 520 35.98 -7.54 -4.99
N THR A 521 34.77 -7.99 -5.36
CA THR A 521 34.59 -8.99 -6.44
C THR A 521 34.41 -8.34 -7.82
N GLY A 522 34.35 -7.00 -7.88
CA GLY A 522 34.13 -6.24 -9.10
C GLY A 522 32.69 -6.33 -9.65
N CYS A 523 31.73 -6.82 -8.86
CA CYS A 523 30.37 -7.05 -9.34
C CYS A 523 29.67 -5.76 -9.83
N PHE A 524 29.81 -4.65 -9.13
CA PHE A 524 29.22 -3.36 -9.50
C PHE A 524 29.90 -2.74 -10.73
N ALA A 525 31.24 -2.81 -10.82
CA ALA A 525 31.99 -2.38 -12.01
C ALA A 525 31.60 -3.20 -13.26
N LYS A 526 31.51 -4.53 -13.12
CA LYS A 526 31.08 -5.43 -14.21
C LYS A 526 29.66 -5.12 -14.66
N LEU A 527 28.75 -4.87 -13.72
CA LEU A 527 27.37 -4.43 -13.97
C LEU A 527 27.35 -3.12 -14.77
N ALA A 528 28.08 -2.10 -14.31
CA ALA A 528 28.15 -0.80 -14.98
C ALA A 528 28.63 -0.93 -16.43
N SER A 529 29.72 -1.70 -16.66
CA SER A 529 30.31 -1.94 -17.98
C SER A 529 29.40 -2.66 -19.00
N LYS A 530 28.26 -3.21 -18.55
CA LYS A 530 27.33 -4.00 -19.37
C LYS A 530 25.93 -3.40 -19.47
N LEU A 531 25.56 -2.50 -18.57
CA LEU A 531 24.23 -1.88 -18.52
C LEU A 531 24.31 -0.34 -18.77
N PRO A 532 24.67 0.11 -19.99
CA PRO A 532 24.81 1.55 -20.28
C PRO A 532 23.47 2.32 -20.28
N ASN A 533 22.35 1.60 -20.43
CA ASN A 533 20.99 2.14 -20.41
C ASN A 533 20.39 2.24 -18.99
N LEU A 534 21.17 1.94 -17.95
CA LEU A 534 20.70 1.94 -16.57
C LEU A 534 20.33 3.37 -16.13
N GLN A 535 19.05 3.57 -15.82
CA GLN A 535 18.46 4.82 -15.36
C GLN A 535 18.29 4.84 -13.84
N LYS A 536 17.99 3.70 -13.20
CA LYS A 536 17.83 3.61 -11.75
C LYS A 536 18.59 2.43 -11.16
N LEU A 537 19.38 2.72 -10.13
CA LEU A 537 20.11 1.70 -9.39
C LEU A 537 19.95 1.93 -7.87
N PHE A 538 19.47 0.91 -7.16
CA PHE A 538 19.36 0.94 -5.70
C PHE A 538 20.37 -0.03 -5.09
N LEU A 539 21.35 0.53 -4.39
CA LEU A 539 22.40 -0.18 -3.64
C LEU A 539 22.23 -0.01 -2.12
N THR A 540 21.02 0.33 -1.68
CA THR A 540 20.63 0.53 -0.27
C THR A 540 21.25 -0.54 0.65
N ALA A 541 21.96 -0.13 1.69
CA ALA A 541 22.66 -0.99 2.66
C ALA A 541 23.77 -1.93 2.11
N ASN A 542 24.21 -1.80 0.85
CA ASN A 542 25.40 -2.50 0.32
C ASN A 542 26.69 -1.82 0.82
N ARG A 543 27.02 -2.02 2.10
CA ARG A 543 28.09 -1.32 2.84
C ARG A 543 29.49 -1.34 2.19
N SER A 544 29.72 -2.28 1.27
CA SER A 544 30.97 -2.54 0.56
C SER A 544 31.24 -1.59 -0.61
N VAL A 545 30.22 -0.93 -1.17
CA VAL A 545 30.34 0.01 -2.29
C VAL A 545 31.31 1.13 -1.94
N CYS A 546 32.22 1.41 -2.87
CA CYS A 546 33.31 2.37 -2.72
C CYS A 546 33.49 3.25 -3.97
N ASP A 547 34.43 4.20 -3.88
CA ASP A 547 34.71 5.16 -4.96
C ASP A 547 34.89 4.53 -6.34
N SER A 548 35.60 3.40 -6.48
CA SER A 548 35.79 2.78 -7.80
C SER A 548 34.48 2.27 -8.42
N ASP A 549 33.51 1.82 -7.63
CA ASP A 549 32.20 1.42 -8.16
C ASP A 549 31.42 2.63 -8.68
N ILE A 550 31.46 3.73 -7.93
CA ILE A 550 30.81 5.00 -8.30
C ILE A 550 31.46 5.60 -9.55
N GLU A 551 32.79 5.50 -9.68
CA GLU A 551 33.52 5.98 -10.85
C GLU A 551 33.25 5.13 -12.10
N GLU A 552 33.09 3.81 -11.98
CA GLU A 552 32.68 2.95 -13.08
C GLU A 552 31.21 3.19 -13.51
N LEU A 553 30.31 3.44 -12.54
CA LEU A 553 28.95 3.90 -12.84
C LEU A 553 28.96 5.25 -13.58
N ALA A 554 29.79 6.20 -13.13
CA ALA A 554 29.96 7.50 -13.78
C ALA A 554 30.56 7.40 -15.20
N ALA A 555 31.40 6.40 -15.46
CA ALA A 555 32.02 6.20 -16.77
C ALA A 555 31.09 5.48 -17.78
N ASN A 556 30.29 4.51 -17.32
CA ASN A 556 29.54 3.61 -18.21
C ASN A 556 28.01 3.87 -18.22
N CYS A 557 27.43 4.35 -17.12
CA CYS A 557 25.99 4.53 -16.93
C CYS A 557 25.58 6.01 -16.94
N THR A 558 25.93 6.74 -18.00
CA THR A 558 25.66 8.19 -18.12
C THR A 558 24.17 8.54 -18.16
N SER A 559 23.31 7.57 -18.48
CA SER A 559 21.83 7.67 -18.47
C SER A 559 21.20 7.59 -17.07
N LEU A 560 21.99 7.50 -15.99
CA LEU A 560 21.48 7.41 -14.62
C LEU A 560 20.65 8.64 -14.23
N ARG A 561 19.42 8.39 -13.80
CA ARG A 561 18.41 9.34 -13.31
C ARG A 561 18.18 9.23 -11.81
N GLN A 562 18.42 8.06 -11.21
CA GLN A 562 18.32 7.82 -9.77
C GLN A 562 19.40 6.86 -9.29
N LEU A 563 20.11 7.23 -8.23
CA LEU A 563 21.05 6.34 -7.52
C LEU A 563 20.78 6.40 -6.01
N ASP A 564 20.60 5.25 -5.39
CA ASP A 564 20.57 5.09 -3.93
C ASP A 564 21.81 4.32 -3.48
N ILE A 565 22.65 4.94 -2.64
CA ILE A 565 23.82 4.34 -2.00
C ILE A 565 23.75 4.46 -0.47
N LEU A 566 22.53 4.42 0.09
CA LEU A 566 22.25 4.56 1.50
C LEU A 566 23.08 3.57 2.33
N GLY A 567 23.77 4.07 3.37
CA GLY A 567 24.51 3.25 4.32
C GLY A 567 25.85 2.69 3.80
N THR A 568 26.33 3.16 2.65
CA THR A 568 27.70 2.88 2.17
C THR A 568 28.75 3.58 3.04
N ARG A 569 29.97 3.04 3.07
CA ARG A 569 31.02 3.51 4.01
C ARG A 569 32.29 4.02 3.32
N MET A 570 32.48 3.65 2.07
CA MET A 570 33.73 3.85 1.33
C MET A 570 33.58 4.79 0.12
N VAL A 571 32.44 5.49 0.04
CA VAL A 571 32.17 6.52 -0.98
C VAL A 571 32.51 7.90 -0.41
N SER A 572 33.42 8.60 -1.09
CA SER A 572 33.93 9.93 -0.74
C SER A 572 33.21 11.05 -1.51
N PRO A 573 33.34 12.32 -1.07
CA PRO A 573 32.80 13.46 -1.80
C PRO A 573 33.39 13.65 -3.21
N ALA A 574 34.54 13.05 -3.53
CA ALA A 574 35.21 13.23 -4.81
C ALA A 574 34.60 12.36 -5.92
N SER A 575 34.33 11.09 -5.63
CA SER A 575 33.65 10.18 -6.58
C SER A 575 32.22 10.63 -6.87
N LEU A 576 31.52 11.18 -5.87
CA LEU A 576 30.18 11.77 -6.06
C LEU A 576 30.20 12.97 -7.01
N ARG A 577 31.22 13.84 -6.97
CA ARG A 577 31.35 14.93 -7.95
C ARG A 577 31.54 14.38 -9.35
N LYS A 578 32.43 13.40 -9.52
CA LYS A 578 32.66 12.73 -10.81
C LYS A 578 31.39 12.07 -11.35
N LEU A 579 30.57 11.46 -10.49
CA LEU A 579 29.24 10.95 -10.84
C LEU A 579 28.29 12.07 -11.32
N LEU A 580 28.16 13.14 -10.54
CA LEU A 580 27.31 14.30 -10.86
C LEU A 580 27.79 15.07 -12.11
N GLU A 581 29.09 15.03 -12.38
CA GLU A 581 29.71 15.59 -13.59
C GLU A 581 29.44 14.73 -14.83
N SER A 582 29.40 13.40 -14.72
CA SER A 582 29.12 12.51 -15.86
C SER A 582 27.62 12.30 -16.12
N CYS A 583 26.84 11.97 -15.09
CA CYS A 583 25.43 11.56 -15.21
C CYS A 583 24.52 12.80 -15.24
N LYS A 584 24.44 13.47 -16.41
CA LYS A 584 23.70 14.73 -16.58
C LYS A 584 22.18 14.63 -16.40
N GLU A 585 21.62 13.43 -16.49
CA GLU A 585 20.19 13.19 -16.23
C GLU A 585 19.87 12.83 -14.77
N LEU A 586 20.89 12.78 -13.89
CA LEU A 586 20.69 12.40 -12.49
C LEU A 586 19.76 13.41 -11.81
N SER A 587 18.70 12.89 -11.18
CA SER A 587 17.61 13.69 -10.61
C SER A 587 17.41 13.44 -9.11
N LEU A 588 17.81 12.26 -8.63
CA LEU A 588 17.81 11.90 -7.21
C LEU A 588 19.07 11.09 -6.87
N LEU A 589 19.75 11.49 -5.81
CA LEU A 589 20.90 10.79 -5.25
C LEU A 589 20.69 10.62 -3.74
N ASP A 590 20.50 9.39 -3.25
CA ASP A 590 20.40 9.13 -1.81
C ASP A 590 21.76 8.78 -1.20
N VAL A 591 22.25 9.66 -0.33
CA VAL A 591 23.50 9.50 0.46
C VAL A 591 23.23 9.47 1.98
N SER A 592 22.01 9.09 2.36
CA SER A 592 21.63 8.78 3.73
C SER A 592 22.58 7.77 4.35
N PHE A 593 22.97 7.98 5.61
CA PHE A 593 23.90 7.10 6.33
C PHE A 593 25.28 6.86 5.69
N CYS A 594 25.65 7.61 4.63
CA CYS A 594 26.99 7.54 4.05
C CYS A 594 28.00 8.22 5.00
N SER A 595 28.95 7.45 5.55
CA SER A 595 29.77 7.89 6.69
C SER A 595 30.83 8.96 6.38
N GLN A 596 31.23 9.12 5.11
CA GLN A 596 32.18 10.14 4.67
C GLN A 596 31.52 11.39 4.07
N ILE A 597 30.19 11.36 3.93
CA ILE A 597 29.40 12.47 3.38
C ILE A 597 28.73 13.16 4.57
N ASP A 598 29.06 14.42 4.83
CA ASP A 598 28.44 15.21 5.89
C ASP A 598 27.42 16.24 5.33
N ASN A 599 26.83 17.05 6.20
CA ASN A 599 25.91 18.13 5.79
C ASN A 599 26.58 19.18 4.90
N ARG A 600 27.86 19.48 5.12
CA ARG A 600 28.59 20.53 4.38
C ARG A 600 28.81 20.08 2.95
N VAL A 601 29.21 18.82 2.76
CA VAL A 601 29.33 18.19 1.44
C VAL A 601 28.00 18.21 0.70
N VAL A 602 26.88 17.82 1.33
CA VAL A 602 25.56 17.84 0.65
C VAL A 602 25.14 19.25 0.25
N LEU A 603 25.34 20.25 1.11
CA LEU A 603 25.06 21.65 0.79
C LEU A 603 25.91 22.15 -0.39
N GLU A 604 27.19 21.77 -0.42
CA GLU A 604 28.11 22.15 -1.51
C GLU A 604 27.75 21.45 -2.84
N LEU A 605 27.40 20.16 -2.80
CA LEU A 605 26.95 19.43 -3.98
C LEU A 605 25.61 19.98 -4.50
N ASN A 606 24.65 20.27 -3.62
CA ASN A 606 23.38 20.91 -4.02
C ASN A 606 23.58 22.30 -4.64
N ALA A 607 24.56 23.08 -4.17
CA ALA A 607 24.88 24.38 -4.76
C ALA A 607 25.49 24.25 -6.17
N ASN A 608 26.31 23.22 -6.41
CA ASN A 608 26.95 22.96 -7.70
C ASN A 608 26.02 22.22 -8.69
N PHE A 609 25.07 21.43 -8.19
CA PHE A 609 24.19 20.56 -8.98
C PHE A 609 22.71 20.75 -8.58
N PRO A 610 22.13 21.96 -8.74
CA PRO A 610 20.81 22.31 -8.20
C PRO A 610 19.62 21.54 -8.79
N ASN A 611 19.82 20.82 -9.90
CA ASN A 611 18.80 19.97 -10.53
C ASN A 611 18.75 18.55 -9.92
N VAL A 612 19.67 18.20 -9.02
CA VAL A 612 19.76 16.88 -8.40
C VAL A 612 19.26 16.96 -6.96
N LEU A 613 18.23 16.17 -6.63
CA LEU A 613 17.74 16.07 -5.26
C LEU A 613 18.65 15.11 -4.45
N ILE A 614 19.68 15.67 -3.81
CA ILE A 614 20.60 14.90 -2.95
C ILE A 614 19.97 14.73 -1.56
N LYS A 615 19.56 13.50 -1.24
CA LYS A 615 18.89 13.15 0.02
C LYS A 615 19.89 12.67 1.07
N LYS A 616 19.63 13.04 2.33
CA LYS A 616 20.46 12.60 3.45
C LYS A 616 19.70 12.54 4.79
N SER A 617 19.50 11.33 5.28
CA SER A 617 19.22 10.98 6.67
C SER A 617 20.51 10.80 7.48
N PHE A 618 20.39 10.93 8.81
CA PHE A 618 21.48 10.88 9.79
C PHE A 618 21.15 9.87 10.88
N THR A 619 22.15 9.12 11.34
CA THR A 619 22.11 8.59 12.71
C THR A 619 22.28 9.76 13.66
N GLN A 620 21.32 9.96 14.57
CA GLN A 620 21.52 10.78 15.76
C GLN A 620 22.33 10.02 16.82
#